data_AF-A0A3M1RK10-F1
#
_entry.id   AF-A0A3M1RK10-F1
#
_cell.length_a   1.000
_cell.length_b   1.000
_cell.length_c   1.000
_cell.angle_alpha   90.00
_cell.angle_beta   90.00
_cell.angle_gamma   90.00
#
_symmetry.space_group_name_H-M   'P 1'
#
loop_
_entity.id
_entity.type
_entity.pdbx_description
1 polymer ?
#
loop_
_entity_poly.entity_id
_entity_poly.type
_entity_poly.pdbx_seq_one_letter_code
_entity_poly.pdbx_strand_id
1 'polypeptide(L)'
;SVIHPAQVPICNAAYAPTEEEIAYARRIIAAFEAGVAQGTAAVAVDGRMIDIPVADKARRLLARAQAIAEKEAQKARALRQVEEKGDR
;
A
#
# COMPACT_ATOMS: atom_id res chain seq x y z
N SER A 1 18.72 5.16 -3.94
CA SER A 1 19.13 6.51 -3.51
C SER A 1 18.92 7.47 -4.67
N VAL A 2 18.66 8.74 -4.39
CA VAL A 2 18.62 9.82 -5.40
C VAL A 2 19.81 10.74 -5.19
N ILE A 3 20.32 11.35 -6.25
CA ILE A 3 21.44 12.31 -6.18
C ILE A 3 20.98 13.76 -6.37
N HIS A 4 19.73 13.96 -6.79
CA HIS A 4 19.17 15.28 -7.01
C HIS A 4 17.73 15.37 -6.47
N PRO A 5 17.34 16.45 -5.76
CA PRO A 5 15.99 16.59 -5.18
C PRO A 5 14.84 16.43 -6.19
N ALA A 6 15.03 16.90 -7.43
CA ALA A 6 14.02 16.77 -8.49
C ALA A 6 13.71 15.31 -8.89
N GLN A 7 14.58 14.34 -8.54
CA GLN A 7 14.34 12.91 -8.80
C GLN A 7 13.37 12.29 -7.78
N VAL A 8 13.24 12.88 -6.59
CA VAL A 8 12.38 12.37 -5.51
C VAL A 8 10.93 12.12 -5.97
N PRO A 9 10.20 13.09 -6.55
CA PRO A 9 8.82 12.85 -6.97
C PRO A 9 8.69 11.76 -8.04
N ILE A 10 9.66 11.68 -8.96
CA ILE A 10 9.69 10.67 -10.02
C ILE A 10 9.86 9.27 -9.42
N CYS A 11 10.83 9.11 -8.51
CA CYS A 11 11.05 7.85 -7.81
C CYS A 11 9.84 7.45 -6.95
N ASN A 12 9.27 8.40 -6.20
CA ASN A 12 8.10 8.11 -5.37
C ASN A 12 6.92 7.61 -6.21
N ALA A 13 6.65 8.24 -7.37
CA ALA A 13 5.60 7.78 -8.27
C ALA A 13 5.91 6.40 -8.88
N ALA A 14 7.16 6.13 -9.27
CA ALA A 14 7.54 4.88 -9.89
C ALA A 14 7.59 3.67 -8.94
N TYR A 15 7.81 3.90 -7.64
CA TYR A 15 7.92 2.84 -6.62
C TYR A 15 6.73 2.78 -5.65
N ALA A 16 5.76 3.67 -5.79
CA ALA A 16 4.49 3.56 -5.07
C ALA A 16 3.73 2.33 -5.56
N PRO A 17 3.09 1.56 -4.66
CA PRO A 17 2.19 0.50 -5.07
C PRO A 17 1.05 1.05 -5.94
N THR A 18 0.70 0.34 -7.02
CA THR A 18 -0.43 0.74 -7.87
C THR A 18 -1.76 0.37 -7.22
N GLU A 19 -2.86 0.96 -7.68
CA GLU A 19 -4.19 0.65 -7.16
C GLU A 19 -4.57 -0.82 -7.46
N GLU A 20 -4.15 -1.35 -8.61
CA GLU A 20 -4.37 -2.75 -8.98
C GLU A 20 -3.61 -3.70 -8.05
N GLU A 21 -2.37 -3.37 -7.67
CA GLU A 21 -1.57 -4.14 -6.72
C GLU A 21 -2.20 -4.14 -5.32
N ILE A 22 -2.72 -2.99 -4.89
CA ILE A 22 -3.43 -2.84 -3.61
C ILE A 22 -4.71 -3.67 -3.63
N ALA A 23 -5.52 -3.55 -4.68
CA ALA A 23 -6.76 -4.30 -4.83
C ALA A 23 -6.52 -5.81 -4.84
N TYR A 24 -5.50 -6.27 -5.57
CA TYR A 24 -5.10 -7.67 -5.59
C TYR A 24 -4.62 -8.17 -4.22
N ALA A 25 -3.78 -7.40 -3.52
CA ALA A 25 -3.31 -7.75 -2.19
C ALA A 25 -4.47 -7.88 -1.18
N ARG A 26 -5.50 -7.02 -1.27
CA ARG A 26 -6.72 -7.17 -0.45
C ARG A 26 -7.48 -8.46 -0.76
N ARG A 27 -7.63 -8.82 -2.04
CA ARG A 27 -8.29 -10.08 -2.44
C ARG A 27 -7.53 -11.30 -1.92
N ILE A 28 -6.20 -11.31 -2.04
CA ILE A 28 -5.33 -12.37 -1.51
C ILE A 28 -5.58 -12.59 -0.03
N ILE A 29 -5.51 -11.51 0.76
CA ILE A 29 -5.63 -11.60 2.23
C ILE A 29 -7.02 -12.11 2.62
N ALA A 30 -8.08 -11.56 2.02
CA ALA A 30 -9.44 -11.98 2.30
C ALA A 30 -9.66 -13.48 1.98
N ALA A 31 -9.16 -13.95 0.83
CA ALA A 31 -9.25 -15.35 0.47
C ALA A 31 -8.42 -16.25 1.40
N PHE A 32 -7.20 -15.83 1.74
CA PHE A 32 -6.33 -16.58 2.64
C PHE A 32 -6.95 -16.70 4.04
N GLU A 33 -7.48 -15.61 4.59
CA GLU A 33 -8.14 -15.61 5.90
C GLU A 33 -9.40 -16.49 5.92
N ALA A 34 -10.19 -16.47 4.84
CA ALA A 34 -11.32 -17.39 4.68
C ALA A 34 -10.87 -18.86 4.65
N GLY A 35 -9.76 -19.17 3.96
CA GLY A 35 -9.18 -20.51 3.94
C GLY A 35 -8.68 -20.97 5.32
N VAL A 36 -8.00 -20.08 6.04
CA VAL A 36 -7.50 -20.34 7.40
C VAL A 36 -8.67 -20.63 8.35
N ALA A 37 -9.76 -19.86 8.26
CA ALA A 37 -10.98 -20.09 9.04
C ALA A 37 -11.63 -21.47 8.73
N GLN A 38 -11.42 -22.00 7.53
CA GLN A 38 -11.88 -23.33 7.11
C GLN A 38 -10.86 -24.44 7.42
N GLY A 39 -9.75 -24.13 8.11
CA GLY A 39 -8.73 -25.10 8.50
C GLY A 39 -7.68 -25.39 7.42
N THR A 40 -7.59 -24.55 6.38
CA THR A 40 -6.60 -24.69 5.29
C THR A 40 -5.54 -23.59 5.36
N ALA A 41 -4.27 -23.96 5.23
CA ALA A 41 -3.15 -23.00 5.23
C ALA A 41 -2.72 -22.57 3.81
N ALA A 42 -3.49 -22.98 2.79
CA ALA A 42 -3.26 -22.60 1.40
C ALA A 42 -4.60 -22.54 0.63
N VAL A 43 -4.79 -21.52 -0.20
CA VAL A 43 -6.00 -21.34 -1.02
C VAL A 43 -5.65 -20.99 -2.46
N ALA A 44 -6.49 -21.40 -3.42
CA ALA A 44 -6.34 -21.01 -4.81
C ALA A 44 -7.11 -19.69 -5.08
N VAL A 45 -6.41 -18.67 -5.58
CA VAL A 45 -6.98 -17.38 -5.99
C VAL A 45 -6.52 -17.09 -7.41
N ASP A 46 -7.43 -16.82 -8.33
CA ASP A 46 -7.12 -16.52 -9.74
C ASP A 46 -6.17 -17.57 -10.38
N GLY A 47 -6.35 -18.85 -10.03
CA GLY A 47 -5.52 -19.96 -10.52
C GLY A 47 -4.13 -20.05 -9.88
N ARG A 48 -3.82 -19.24 -8.85
CA ARG A 48 -2.55 -19.23 -8.13
C ARG A 48 -2.72 -19.72 -6.70
N MET A 49 -1.75 -20.50 -6.22
CA MET A 49 -1.69 -20.91 -4.82
C MET A 49 -1.25 -19.74 -3.95
N ILE A 50 -2.05 -19.43 -2.94
CA ILE A 50 -1.76 -18.46 -1.90
C ILE A 50 -1.47 -19.22 -0.61
N ASP A 51 -0.24 -19.12 -0.13
CA ASP A 51 0.22 -19.65 1.15
C ASP A 51 0.58 -18.50 2.11
N ILE A 52 1.09 -18.85 3.29
CA ILE A 52 1.49 -17.89 4.32
C ILE A 52 2.50 -16.85 3.78
N PRO A 53 3.61 -17.22 3.11
CA PRO A 53 4.54 -16.26 2.53
C PRO A 53 3.90 -15.26 1.56
N VAL A 54 2.99 -15.72 0.69
CA VAL A 54 2.29 -14.85 -0.27
C VAL A 54 1.34 -13.90 0.46
N ALA A 55 0.59 -14.40 1.44
CA ALA A 55 -0.28 -13.57 2.27
C ALA A 55 0.51 -12.50 3.04
N ASP A 56 1.67 -12.84 3.60
CA ASP A 56 2.52 -11.88 4.30
C ASP A 56 3.13 -10.83 3.37
N LYS A 57 3.46 -11.19 2.13
CA LYS A 57 3.88 -10.22 1.12
C LYS A 57 2.76 -9.23 0.81
N ALA A 58 1.53 -9.72 0.66
CA ALA A 58 0.36 -8.87 0.45
C ALA A 58 0.12 -7.91 1.64
N ARG A 59 0.22 -8.41 2.88
CA ARG A 59 0.11 -7.57 4.09
C ARG A 59 1.16 -6.46 4.12
N ARG A 60 2.42 -6.78 3.80
CA ARG A 60 3.51 -5.79 3.72
C ARG A 60 3.27 -4.73 2.64
N LEU A 61 2.70 -5.12 1.49
CA LEU A 61 2.34 -4.18 0.43
C LEU A 61 1.25 -3.21 0.90
N LEU A 62 0.19 -3.71 1.54
CA LEU A 62 -0.87 -2.87 2.08
C LEU A 62 -0.37 -1.92 3.18
N ALA A 63 0.49 -2.41 4.09
CA ALA A 63 1.09 -1.58 5.12
C ALA A 63 1.94 -0.43 4.51
N ARG A 64 2.69 -0.71 3.43
CA ARG A 64 3.43 0.33 2.69
C ARG A 64 2.48 1.34 2.06
N ALA A 65 1.43 0.89 1.39
CA ALA A 65 0.44 1.76 0.77
C ALA A 65 -0.24 2.68 1.80
N GLN A 66 -0.60 2.13 2.96
CA GLN A 66 -1.17 2.90 4.07
C GLN A 66 -0.19 3.97 4.58
N ALA A 67 1.07 3.60 4.83
CA ALA A 67 2.07 4.55 5.31
C ALA A 67 2.30 5.71 4.32
N ILE A 68 2.28 5.43 3.01
CA ILE A 68 2.36 6.47 1.97
C ILE A 68 1.13 7.39 2.04
N ALA A 69 -0.08 6.82 2.11
CA ALA A 69 -1.32 7.59 2.18
C ALA A 69 -1.38 8.50 3.43
N GLU A 70 -0.93 8.01 4.59
CA GLU A 70 -0.83 8.79 5.82
C GLU A 70 0.14 9.97 5.68
N LYS A 71 1.29 9.77 5.01
CA LYS A 71 2.26 10.84 4.76
C LYS A 71 1.73 11.91 3.81
N GLU A 72 1.06 11.50 2.74
CA GLU A 72 0.42 12.45 1.81
C GLU A 72 -0.71 13.23 2.49
N ALA A 73 -1.52 12.58 3.33
CA ALA A 73 -2.54 13.24 4.13
C ALA A 73 -1.93 14.25 5.13
N GLN A 74 -0.82 13.89 5.77
CA GLN A 74 -0.10 14.79 6.69
C GLN A 74 0.44 16.02 5.95
N LYS A 75 1.05 15.83 4.78
CA LYS A 75 1.54 16.91 3.91
C LYS A 75 0.40 17.84 3.47
N ALA A 76 -0.72 17.28 3.03
CA ALA A 76 -1.90 18.05 2.62
C ALA A 76 -2.47 18.90 3.78
N ARG A 77 -2.54 18.34 4.99
CA ARG A 77 -2.97 19.09 6.19
C ARG A 77 -2.03 20.24 6.52
N ALA A 78 -0.71 20.00 6.45
CA ALA A 78 0.28 21.05 6.73
C ALA A 78 0.19 22.20 5.72
N LEU A 79 0.01 21.89 4.43
CA LEU A 79 -0.15 22.91 3.37
C LEU A 79 -1.38 23.81 3.61
N ARG A 80 -2.55 23.21 3.92
CA ARG A 80 -3.77 23.98 4.24
C ARG A 80 -3.57 24.93 5.42
N GLN A 81 -2.87 24.47 6.48
CA GLN A 81 -2.58 25.32 7.64
C GLN A 81 -1.64 26.50 7.32
N VAL A 82 -0.78 26.36 6.31
CA VAL A 82 0.09 27.45 5.84
C VAL A 82 -0.73 28.47 5.06
N GLU A 83 -1.62 28.02 4.17
CA GLU A 83 -2.53 28.88 3.39
C GLU A 83 -3.44 29.72 4.32
N GLU A 84 -4.06 29.09 5.31
CA GLU A 84 -4.92 29.75 6.31
C GLU A 84 -4.18 30.72 7.26
N LYS A 85 -2.85 30.63 7.34
CA LYS A 85 -2.01 31.56 8.12
C LYS A 85 -1.43 32.69 7.27
N GLY A 86 -1.28 32.51 5.96
CA GLY A 86 -0.75 33.54 5.06
C GLY A 86 -1.78 34.61 4.67
N ASP A 87 -3.06 34.28 4.71
CA ASP A 87 -4.18 35.21 4.44
C ASP A 87 -4.58 36.09 5.65
N ARG A 88 -3.83 36.05 6.76
CA ARG A 88 -4.03 36.86 7.97
C ARG A 88 -2.84 37.75 8.24
#